data_AF-A0A358Q5W8-F1
#
_entry.id   AF-A0A358Q5W8-F1
#
_cell.length_a   1.000
_cell.length_b   1.000
_cell.length_c   1.000
_cell.angle_alpha   90.00
_cell.angle_beta   90.00
_cell.angle_gamma   90.00
#
_symmetry.space_group_name_H-M   'P 1'
#
loop_
_entity.id
_entity.type
_entity.pdbx_description
1 polymer ?
#
loop_
_entity_poly.entity_id
_entity_poly.type
_entity_poly.pdbx_seq_one_letter_code
_entity_poly.pdbx_strand_id
1 'polypeptide(L)'
;MPYFTTELLENASVKGVRQSLKLLVNISNNDNSTVAIQIEGFSQKEFKRVKYVEEFFTLSASGVILKNYYIPFDQFEFVFFISSPTVEISVECKDASGNLISVPLKPAEVNV
;
A
#
# COMPACT_ATOMS: atom_id res chain seq x y z
N MET A 1 -14.05 -7.57 -8.01
CA MET A 1 -13.43 -6.57 -7.11
C MET A 1 -11.96 -6.90 -7.02
N PRO A 2 -11.06 -6.07 -7.57
CA PRO A 2 -9.63 -6.32 -7.46
C PRO A 2 -9.16 -6.36 -6.02
N TYR A 3 -8.20 -7.24 -5.79
CA TYR A 3 -7.55 -7.43 -4.52
C TYR A 3 -6.04 -7.52 -4.77
N PHE A 4 -5.28 -6.57 -4.22
CA PHE A 4 -3.84 -6.47 -4.45
C PHE A 4 -3.07 -6.51 -3.13
N THR A 5 -1.86 -7.04 -3.18
CA THR A 5 -0.89 -6.99 -2.09
C THR A 5 0.48 -6.54 -2.60
N THR A 6 1.24 -5.87 -1.75
CA THR A 6 2.68 -5.68 -1.96
C THR A 6 3.50 -6.94 -1.70
N GLU A 7 2.86 -7.99 -1.17
CA GLU A 7 3.50 -9.04 -0.40
C GLU A 7 4.35 -8.48 0.75
N LEU A 8 5.08 -9.36 1.43
CA LEU A 8 6.01 -8.96 2.46
C LEU A 8 7.19 -8.21 1.84
N LEU A 9 7.37 -6.95 2.24
CA LEU A 9 8.50 -6.12 1.87
C LEU A 9 9.50 -6.05 3.01
N GLU A 10 10.77 -6.24 2.65
CA GLU A 10 11.91 -6.01 3.53
C GLU A 10 12.30 -4.53 3.52
N ASN A 11 12.52 -3.97 4.70
CA ASN A 11 12.96 -2.59 4.92
C ASN A 11 13.90 -2.52 6.11
N ALA A 12 14.74 -3.53 6.29
CA ALA A 12 15.67 -3.65 7.40
C ALA A 12 16.59 -2.42 7.54
N SER A 13 16.89 -2.04 8.78
CA SER A 13 17.82 -0.95 9.05
C SER A 13 19.27 -1.39 8.77
N VAL A 14 19.97 -0.68 7.89
CA VAL A 14 21.39 -0.92 7.59
C VAL A 14 22.23 0.05 8.41
N LYS A 15 23.09 -0.48 9.30
CA LYS A 15 23.90 0.32 10.24
C LYS A 15 23.07 1.28 11.10
N GLY A 16 21.85 0.88 11.47
CA GLY A 16 20.92 1.70 12.26
C GLY A 16 20.16 2.76 11.45
N VAL A 17 20.36 2.84 10.13
CA VAL A 17 19.63 3.74 9.24
C VAL A 17 18.63 2.94 8.42
N ARG A 18 17.35 3.27 8.56
CA ARG A 18 16.27 2.66 7.77
C ARG A 18 16.25 3.23 6.35
N GLN A 19 16.11 2.35 5.36
CA GLN A 19 16.19 2.74 3.96
C GLN A 19 14.98 3.56 3.52
N SER A 20 13.76 3.13 3.88
CA SER A 20 12.52 3.86 3.60
C SER A 20 11.72 4.15 4.86
N LEU A 21 11.22 5.37 4.98
CA LEU A 21 10.37 5.79 6.10
C LEU A 21 8.92 6.01 5.71
N LYS A 22 8.64 6.16 4.41
CA LYS A 22 7.30 6.42 3.91
C LYS A 22 6.97 5.51 2.74
N LEU A 23 5.71 5.10 2.69
CA LEU A 23 5.10 4.44 1.54
C LEU A 23 4.02 5.37 0.97
N LEU A 24 4.12 5.63 -0.33
CA LEU A 24 3.22 6.45 -1.11
C LEU A 24 2.30 5.52 -1.90
N VAL A 25 1.00 5.77 -1.82
CA VAL A 25 0.00 5.04 -2.62
C VAL A 25 -0.77 6.07 -3.43
N ASN A 26 -0.55 6.07 -4.74
CA ASN A 26 -1.28 6.90 -5.67
C ASN A 26 -2.40 6.07 -6.31
N ILE A 27 -3.63 6.60 -6.23
CA ILE A 27 -4.83 5.90 -6.65
C ILE A 27 -5.62 6.82 -7.58
N SER A 28 -5.90 6.37 -8.79
CA SER A 28 -6.73 7.05 -9.78
C SER A 28 -7.99 6.23 -10.08
N ASN A 29 -9.15 6.88 -9.93
CA ASN A 29 -10.42 6.30 -10.29
C ASN A 29 -10.76 6.62 -11.75
N ASN A 30 -10.47 5.69 -12.66
CA ASN A 30 -10.83 5.82 -14.08
C ASN A 30 -12.26 5.31 -14.38
N ASP A 31 -13.05 5.00 -13.35
CA ASP A 31 -14.47 4.67 -13.47
C ASP A 31 -15.32 5.94 -13.68
N ASN A 32 -16.52 5.75 -14.23
CA ASN A 32 -17.53 6.79 -14.39
C ASN A 32 -18.38 6.98 -13.12
N SER A 33 -18.11 6.20 -12.07
CA SER A 33 -18.85 6.18 -10.82
C SER A 33 -17.92 6.32 -9.61
N THR A 34 -18.52 6.58 -8.45
CA THR A 34 -17.77 6.60 -7.18
C THR A 34 -17.41 5.18 -6.77
N VAL A 35 -16.14 4.95 -6.43
CA VAL A 35 -15.61 3.65 -6.02
C VAL A 35 -15.30 3.62 -4.52
N ALA A 36 -15.35 2.44 -3.91
CA ALA A 36 -14.91 2.21 -2.55
C ALA A 36 -13.53 1.55 -2.53
N ILE A 37 -12.67 2.02 -1.64
CA ILE A 37 -11.29 1.56 -1.48
C ILE A 37 -11.05 1.26 0.00
N GLN A 38 -10.49 0.08 0.28
CA GLN A 38 -9.96 -0.29 1.58
C GLN A 38 -8.45 -0.51 1.48
N ILE A 39 -7.71 0.07 2.42
CA ILE A 39 -6.26 -0.08 2.52
C ILE A 39 -5.95 -0.61 3.92
N GLU A 40 -5.23 -1.72 3.95
CA GLU A 40 -4.72 -2.30 5.18
C GLU A 40 -3.20 -2.36 5.13
N GLY A 41 -2.57 -2.03 6.25
CA GLY A 41 -1.12 -2.11 6.41
C GLY A 41 -0.77 -2.95 7.62
N PHE A 42 0.21 -3.84 7.44
CA PHE A 42 0.66 -4.79 8.43
C PHE A 42 2.16 -4.64 8.65
N SER A 43 2.59 -4.69 9.91
CA SER A 43 4.00 -4.90 10.27
C SER A 43 4.22 -6.36 10.61
N GLN A 44 5.41 -6.89 10.35
CA GLN A 44 5.79 -8.21 10.84
C GLN A 44 6.83 -8.07 11.96
N LYS A 45 6.52 -8.68 13.11
CA LYS A 45 7.43 -8.77 14.25
C LYS A 45 7.44 -10.20 14.75
N GLU A 46 8.60 -10.85 14.72
CA GLU A 46 8.79 -12.21 15.24
C GLU A 46 7.71 -13.18 14.71
N PHE A 47 7.52 -13.19 13.39
CA PHE A 47 6.52 -13.99 12.66
C PHE A 47 5.05 -13.62 12.91
N LYS A 48 4.75 -12.65 13.77
CA LYS A 48 3.39 -12.14 13.96
C LYS A 48 3.10 -10.99 13.01
N ARG A 49 2.01 -11.12 12.26
CA ARG A 49 1.43 -10.07 11.42
C ARG A 49 0.54 -9.17 12.30
N VAL A 50 0.89 -7.89 12.42
CA VAL A 50 0.18 -6.92 13.26
C VAL A 50 -0.35 -5.80 12.36
N LYS A 51 -1.69 -5.65 12.29
CA LYS A 51 -2.34 -4.56 11.56
C LYS A 51 -2.05 -3.23 12.26
N TYR A 52 -1.64 -2.22 11.51
CA TYR A 52 -1.40 -0.86 12.02
C TYR A 52 -2.02 0.25 11.16
N VAL A 53 -2.47 -0.09 9.95
CA VAL A 53 -3.28 0.78 9.08
C VAL A 53 -4.56 0.05 8.74
N GLU A 54 -5.68 0.75 8.88
CA GLU A 54 -7.00 0.36 8.41
C GLU A 54 -7.72 1.62 7.95
N GLU A 55 -7.83 1.79 6.65
CA GLU A 55 -8.52 2.92 6.04
C GLU A 55 -9.58 2.42 5.05
N PHE A 56 -10.76 3.03 5.13
CA PHE A 56 -11.85 2.81 4.19
C PHE A 56 -12.39 4.16 3.74
N PHE A 57 -12.46 4.39 2.43
CA PHE A 57 -12.96 5.63 1.86
C PHE A 57 -13.55 5.43 0.47
N THR A 58 -14.28 6.43 0.00
CA THR A 58 -14.80 6.50 -1.37
C THR A 58 -14.01 7.51 -2.20
N LEU A 59 -13.81 7.22 -3.48
CA LEU A 59 -13.18 8.13 -4.44
C LEU A 59 -14.17 8.40 -5.57
N SER A 60 -14.48 9.68 -5.81
CA SER A 60 -15.40 10.09 -6.87
C SER A 60 -14.86 9.71 -8.26
N ALA A 61 -15.75 9.67 -9.27
CA ALA A 61 -15.36 9.47 -10.66
C ALA A 61 -14.25 10.46 -11.08
N SER A 62 -13.24 9.98 -11.81
CA SER A 62 -12.04 10.74 -12.21
C SER A 62 -11.20 11.31 -11.06
N GLY A 63 -11.48 10.91 -9.82
CA GLY A 63 -10.72 11.35 -8.64
C GLY A 63 -9.34 10.72 -8.60
N VAL A 64 -8.37 11.49 -8.09
CA VAL A 64 -7.00 11.03 -7.82
C VAL A 64 -6.64 11.38 -6.38
N ILE A 65 -6.03 10.43 -5.66
CA ILE A 65 -5.60 10.64 -4.28
C ILE A 65 -4.22 10.03 -4.03
N LEU A 66 -3.41 10.75 -3.27
CA LEU A 66 -2.11 10.29 -2.78
C LEU A 66 -2.18 10.05 -1.27
N LYS A 67 -2.05 8.78 -0.85
CA LYS A 67 -1.94 8.39 0.56
C LYS A 67 -0.46 8.25 0.95
N ASN A 68 -0.14 8.63 2.18
CA ASN A 68 1.21 8.65 2.72
C ASN A 68 1.22 7.87 4.04
N TYR A 69 1.91 6.73 4.08
CA TYR A 69 2.00 5.86 5.25
C TYR A 69 3.40 5.88 5.85
N TYR A 70 3.48 5.97 7.18
CA TYR A 70 4.75 5.82 7.88
C TYR A 70 5.07 4.33 8.08
N ILE A 71 6.28 3.91 7.67
CA ILE A 71 6.73 2.51 7.68
C ILE A 71 8.01 2.32 8.53
N PRO A 72 7.95 2.50 9.87
CA PRO A 72 9.11 2.36 10.75
C PRO A 72 9.54 0.91 11.00
N PHE A 73 9.04 -0.04 10.22
CA PHE A 73 9.18 -1.48 10.44
C PHE A 73 10.24 -2.09 9.53
N ASP A 74 10.94 -3.11 10.03
CA ASP A 74 11.90 -3.89 9.24
C ASP A 74 11.20 -4.74 8.18
N GLN A 75 9.96 -5.13 8.43
CA GLN A 75 9.13 -5.88 7.50
C GLN A 75 7.70 -5.35 7.55
N PHE A 76 7.10 -5.14 6.39
CA PHE A 76 5.71 -4.69 6.29
C PHE A 76 5.05 -5.19 5.01
N GLU A 77 3.72 -5.15 4.99
CA GLU A 77 2.89 -5.50 3.85
C GLU A 77 1.73 -4.53 3.77
N PHE A 78 1.32 -4.17 2.56
CA PHE A 78 0.07 -3.47 2.30
C PHE A 78 -0.84 -4.29 1.41
N VAL A 79 -2.13 -4.14 1.68
CA VAL A 79 -3.21 -4.85 1.04
C VAL A 79 -4.28 -3.85 0.63
N PHE A 80 -4.82 -4.02 -0.59
CA PHE A 80 -5.74 -3.09 -1.21
C PHE A 80 -6.97 -3.83 -1.73
N PHE A 81 -8.16 -3.46 -1.24
CA PHE A 81 -9.42 -3.92 -1.80
C PHE A 81 -10.07 -2.76 -2.56
N ILE A 82 -10.49 -3.05 -3.78
CA ILE A 82 -11.06 -2.05 -4.68
C ILE A 82 -12.41 -2.54 -5.19
N SER A 83 -13.43 -1.67 -5.16
CA SER A 83 -14.75 -2.04 -5.67
C SER A 83 -14.83 -2.15 -7.19
N SER A 84 -13.90 -1.56 -7.94
CA SER A 84 -13.91 -1.52 -9.41
C SER A 84 -12.54 -1.91 -10.03
N PRO A 85 -12.50 -2.68 -11.14
CA PRO A 85 -11.28 -3.04 -11.85
C PRO A 85 -10.65 -1.93 -12.69
N THR A 86 -11.34 -0.80 -12.87
CA THR A 86 -10.84 0.34 -13.65
C THR A 86 -9.98 1.30 -12.83
N VAL A 87 -9.93 1.12 -11.51
CA VAL A 87 -9.07 1.90 -10.63
C VAL A 87 -7.62 1.45 -10.81
N GLU A 88 -6.73 2.41 -10.99
CA GLU A 88 -5.29 2.16 -11.05
C GLU A 88 -4.65 2.52 -9.70
N ILE A 89 -3.73 1.65 -9.25
CA ILE A 89 -2.94 1.87 -8.04
C ILE A 89 -1.46 1.76 -8.40
N SER A 90 -0.67 2.71 -7.91
CA SER A 90 0.79 2.64 -7.91
C SER A 90 1.30 2.86 -6.49
N VAL A 91 2.31 2.08 -6.12
CA VAL A 91 2.91 2.12 -4.78
C VAL A 91 4.39 2.41 -4.92
N GLU A 92 4.88 3.35 -4.12
CA GLU A 92 6.27 3.77 -4.12
C GLU A 92 6.76 3.91 -2.68
N CYS A 93 7.94 3.38 -2.38
CA CYS A 93 8.65 3.69 -1.15
C CYS A 93 9.48 4.95 -1.35
N LYS A 94 9.47 5.85 -0.38
CA LYS A 94 10.37 7.00 -0.35
C LYS A 94 11.55 6.71 0.57
N ASP A 95 12.74 6.67 -0.01
CA ASP A 95 13.96 6.41 0.72
C ASP A 95 14.41 7.62 1.57
N ALA A 96 15.41 7.42 2.43
CA ALA A 96 15.95 8.47 3.29
C ALA A 96 16.60 9.64 2.52
N SER A 97 17.03 9.40 1.28
CA SER A 97 17.58 10.42 0.36
C SER A 97 16.47 11.15 -0.42
N GLY A 98 15.23 10.69 -0.32
CA GLY A 98 14.06 11.23 -0.99
C GLY A 98 13.74 10.61 -2.36
N ASN A 99 14.46 9.56 -2.78
CA ASN A 99 14.17 8.86 -4.03
C ASN A 99 12.91 8.01 -3.90
N LEU A 100 12.21 7.83 -5.03
CA LEU A 100 11.04 6.97 -5.12
C LEU A 100 11.44 5.60 -5.68
N ILE A 101 11.07 4.54 -4.97
CA ILE A 101 11.33 3.15 -5.34
C ILE A 101 9.97 2.50 -5.59
N SER A 102 9.72 2.08 -6.84
CA SER A 102 8.47 1.42 -7.21
C SER A 102 8.33 0.08 -6.48
N VAL A 103 7.14 -0.16 -5.92
CA VAL A 103 6.76 -1.40 -5.26
C VAL A 103 5.80 -2.16 -6.18
N PRO A 104 6.14 -3.38 -6.62
CA PRO A 104 5.24 -4.17 -7.45
C PRO A 104 4.02 -4.61 -6.63
N LEU A 105 2.85 -4.54 -7.26
CA LEU A 105 1.62 -5.11 -6.74
C LEU A 105 1.36 -6.47 -7.38
N LYS A 106 0.88 -7.42 -6.58
CA LYS A 106 0.40 -8.71 -7.06
C LYS A 106 -1.07 -8.89 -6.73
N PRO A 107 -1.85 -9.59 -7.58
CA PRO A 107 -3.17 -10.06 -7.19
C PRO A 107 -3.06 -10.90 -5.93
N ALA A 108 -3.82 -10.58 -4.90
CA ALA A 108 -3.83 -11.36 -3.68
C ALA A 108 -4.81 -12.53 -3.83
N GLU A 109 -4.38 -13.72 -3.44
CA GLU A 109 -5.22 -14.92 -3.47
C GLU A 109 -6.31 -14.81 -2.39
N VAL A 110 -7.57 -14.90 -2.81
CA VAL A 110 -8.68 -15.08 -1.88
C VAL A 110 -8.73 -16.56 -1.52
N ASN A 111 -8.13 -16.94 -0.40
CA ASN A 111 -8.36 -18.26 0.16
C ASN A 111 -9.81 -18.31 0.68
N VAL A 112 -10.70 -18.87 -0.15
CA VAL A 112 -12.11 -19.16 0.18
C VAL A 112 -12.20 -20.46 0.97
#